data_AF-A0AAQ1SUW3-F1
#
_entry.id   AF-A0AAQ1SUW3-F1
#
_cell.length_a   1.000
_cell.length_b   1.000
_cell.length_c   1.000
_cell.angle_alpha   90.00
_cell.angle_beta   90.00
_cell.angle_gamma   90.00
#
_symmetry.space_group_name_H-M   'P 1'
#
loop_
_entity.id
_entity.type
_entity.pdbx_description
1 polymer ?
#
loop_
_entity_poly.entity_id
_entity_poly.type
_entity_poly.pdbx_seq_one_letter_code
_entity_poly.pdbx_strand_id
1 'polypeptide(L)'
;MVSAVAEAVIYAAATAAVAAAISLAVVGTVATGGAAGIAIAAVAGVAVGAMSTLSVGEDQTVGDAISRFCDSLGNSVDAPAPYGEIESGSHNVFINSKPAARAAGITGPPGGGAADAEQQSLRFWRT
;
A
#
# COMPACT_ATOMS: atom_id res chain seq x y z
N MET A 1 32.65 -24.44 -0.20
CA MET A 1 33.41 -23.46 0.61
C MET A 1 33.50 -22.09 -0.06
N VAL A 2 33.73 -21.99 -1.38
CA VAL A 2 33.78 -20.69 -2.11
C VAL A 2 32.47 -19.88 -2.03
N SER A 3 31.30 -20.54 -2.03
CA SER A 3 29.99 -19.86 -1.99
C SER A 3 29.71 -19.14 -0.66
N ALA A 4 30.05 -19.75 0.48
CA ALA A 4 29.83 -19.12 1.79
C ALA A 4 30.77 -17.93 2.03
N VAL A 5 32.00 -18.01 1.50
CA VAL A 5 32.96 -16.90 1.53
C VAL A 5 32.48 -15.76 0.60
N ALA A 6 31.98 -16.09 -0.59
CA ALA A 6 31.43 -15.08 -1.50
C ALA A 6 30.21 -14.36 -0.90
N GLU A 7 29.30 -15.10 -0.28
CA GLU A 7 28.13 -14.54 0.40
C GLU A 7 28.53 -13.64 1.58
N ALA A 8 29.48 -14.08 2.41
CA ALA A 8 29.99 -13.27 3.52
C ALA A 8 30.67 -11.98 3.05
N VAL A 9 31.41 -12.03 1.94
CA VAL A 9 32.05 -10.84 1.33
C VAL A 9 31.00 -9.87 0.80
N ILE A 10 29.94 -10.36 0.16
CA ILE A 10 28.83 -9.52 -0.33
C ILE A 10 28.10 -8.87 0.85
N TYR A 11 27.80 -9.62 1.91
CA TYR A 11 27.19 -9.05 3.13
C TYR A 11 28.07 -8.00 3.80
N ALA A 12 29.38 -8.25 3.89
CA ALA A 12 30.34 -7.29 4.45
C ALA A 12 30.44 -6.02 3.59
N ALA A 13 30.46 -6.16 2.27
CA ALA A 13 30.50 -5.04 1.34
C ALA A 13 29.21 -4.20 1.38
N ALA A 14 28.05 -4.86 1.42
CA ALA A 14 26.75 -4.20 1.52
C ALA A 14 26.60 -3.44 2.84
N THR A 15 26.97 -4.06 3.95
CA THR A 15 26.92 -3.41 5.28
C THR A 15 27.89 -2.24 5.38
N ALA A 16 29.10 -2.36 4.83
CA ALA A 16 30.05 -1.24 4.78
C ALA A 16 29.53 -0.08 3.93
N ALA A 17 28.92 -0.37 2.78
CA ALA A 17 28.33 0.65 1.91
C ALA A 17 27.16 1.39 2.58
N VAL A 18 26.26 0.65 3.25
CA VAL A 18 25.15 1.23 4.01
C VAL A 18 25.65 2.06 5.19
N ALA A 19 26.62 1.55 5.95
CA ALA A 19 27.22 2.28 7.07
C ALA A 19 27.90 3.57 6.60
N ALA A 20 28.63 3.54 5.49
CA ALA A 20 29.25 4.73 4.90
C ALA A 20 28.20 5.74 4.45
N ALA A 21 27.14 5.30 3.76
CA ALA A 21 26.06 6.18 3.29
C ALA A 21 25.32 6.87 4.45
N ILE A 22 24.97 6.11 5.50
CA ILE A 22 24.33 6.66 6.71
C ILE A 22 25.28 7.64 7.41
N SER A 23 26.55 7.28 7.56
CA SER A 23 27.53 8.14 8.21
C SER A 23 27.71 9.46 7.46
N LEU A 24 27.77 9.42 6.12
CA LEU A 24 27.88 10.62 5.28
C LEU A 24 26.63 11.49 5.36
N ALA A 25 25.44 10.89 5.37
CA ALA A 25 24.18 11.60 5.54
C ALA A 25 24.08 12.26 6.93
N VAL A 26 24.43 11.55 7.99
CA VAL A 26 24.41 12.08 9.37
C VAL A 26 25.45 13.18 9.53
N VAL A 27 26.69 12.96 9.11
CA VAL A 27 27.76 13.97 9.20
C VAL A 27 27.42 15.20 8.36
N GLY A 28 26.93 15.03 7.13
CA GLY A 28 26.52 16.15 6.27
C GLY A 28 25.35 16.96 6.85
N THR A 29 24.41 16.29 7.52
CA THR A 29 23.27 16.96 8.15
C THR A 29 23.69 17.72 9.42
N VAL A 30 24.57 17.13 10.24
CA VAL A 30 25.09 17.77 11.46
C VAL A 30 26.03 18.93 11.12
N ALA A 31 26.91 18.76 10.13
CA ALA A 31 27.87 19.79 9.71
C ALA A 31 27.19 21.06 9.16
N THR A 32 25.98 20.93 8.63
CA THR A 32 25.18 22.06 8.11
C THR A 32 24.15 22.59 9.12
N GLY A 33 24.17 22.10 10.37
CA GLY A 33 23.20 22.48 11.39
C GLY A 33 21.75 22.11 11.03
N GLY A 34 21.56 21.12 10.15
CA GLY A 34 20.25 20.71 9.66
C GLY A 34 19.66 21.59 8.56
N ALA A 35 20.30 22.70 8.17
CA ALA A 35 19.79 23.61 7.14
C ALA A 35 19.64 22.91 5.77
N ALA A 36 20.54 21.99 5.45
CA ALA A 36 20.47 21.18 4.24
C ALA A 36 19.65 19.88 4.44
N GLY A 37 19.11 19.62 5.62
CA GLY A 37 18.44 18.36 5.95
C GLY A 37 17.28 18.02 5.02
N ILE A 38 16.50 19.03 4.61
CA ILE A 38 15.41 18.85 3.64
C ILE A 38 15.95 18.48 2.25
N ALA A 39 17.04 19.12 1.81
CA ALA A 39 17.66 18.82 0.52
C ALA A 39 18.29 17.42 0.51
N ILE A 40 18.96 17.03 1.60
CA ILE A 40 19.52 15.68 1.78
C ILE A 40 18.41 14.65 1.80
N ALA A 41 17.32 14.89 2.52
CA ALA A 41 16.15 14.02 2.57
C ALA A 41 15.47 13.89 1.19
N ALA A 42 15.37 14.99 0.42
CA ALA A 42 14.82 14.97 -0.93
C ALA A 42 15.69 14.13 -1.89
N VAL A 43 17.01 14.32 -1.89
CA VAL A 43 17.94 13.55 -2.71
C VAL A 43 17.95 12.07 -2.31
N ALA A 44 17.97 11.79 -1.00
CA ALA A 44 17.87 10.42 -0.49
C ALA A 44 16.53 9.77 -0.88
N GLY A 45 15.42 10.51 -0.82
CA GLY A 45 14.09 10.03 -1.25
C GLY A 45 14.05 9.65 -2.73
N VAL A 46 14.66 10.46 -3.60
CA VAL A 46 14.79 10.13 -5.04
C VAL A 46 15.66 8.89 -5.24
N ALA A 47 16.79 8.80 -4.53
CA ALA A 47 17.68 7.64 -4.61
C ALA A 47 16.99 6.34 -4.12
N VAL A 48 16.28 6.39 -2.98
CA VAL A 48 15.49 5.27 -2.47
C VAL A 48 14.40 4.89 -3.47
N GLY A 49 13.65 5.87 -4.01
CA GLY A 49 12.62 5.61 -5.01
C GLY A 49 13.15 4.93 -6.27
N ALA A 50 14.35 5.31 -6.74
CA ALA A 50 15.00 4.63 -7.86
C ALA A 50 15.42 3.19 -7.49
N MET A 51 15.99 3.00 -6.30
CA MET A 51 16.42 1.69 -5.79
C MET A 51 15.25 0.77 -5.41
N SER A 52 14.05 1.31 -5.18
CA SER A 52 12.84 0.51 -4.91
C SER A 52 12.53 -0.49 -6.01
N THR A 53 13.03 -0.26 -7.24
CA THR A 53 12.87 -1.16 -8.39
C THR A 53 13.85 -2.33 -8.41
N LEU A 54 14.85 -2.35 -7.53
CA LEU A 54 15.84 -3.42 -7.46
C LEU A 54 15.24 -4.67 -6.82
N SER A 55 15.49 -5.82 -7.44
CA SER A 55 15.07 -7.12 -6.90
C SER A 55 15.98 -7.55 -5.75
N VAL A 56 15.36 -7.96 -4.62
CA VAL A 56 16.05 -8.48 -3.43
C VAL A 56 15.83 -10.00 -3.30
N GLY A 57 14.96 -10.59 -4.12
CA GLY A 57 14.72 -12.03 -4.21
C GLY A 57 14.04 -12.41 -5.51
N GLU A 58 13.65 -13.68 -5.61
CA GLU A 58 13.18 -14.30 -6.87
C GLU A 58 11.93 -13.63 -7.47
N ASP A 59 11.10 -12.95 -6.65
CA ASP A 59 9.89 -12.23 -7.10
C ASP A 59 9.59 -10.95 -6.28
N GLN A 60 10.57 -10.37 -5.56
CA GLN A 60 10.31 -9.25 -4.64
C GLN A 60 11.29 -8.10 -4.84
N THR A 61 10.75 -6.89 -4.91
CA THR A 61 11.53 -5.66 -5.00
C THR A 61 11.79 -5.06 -3.61
N VAL A 62 12.78 -4.17 -3.51
CA VAL A 62 12.99 -3.34 -2.30
C VAL A 62 11.71 -2.56 -1.97
N GLY A 63 10.99 -2.06 -2.98
CA GLY A 63 9.74 -1.33 -2.81
C GLY A 63 8.65 -2.17 -2.13
N ASP A 64 8.53 -3.45 -2.49
CA ASP A 64 7.53 -4.34 -1.89
C ASP A 64 7.81 -4.60 -0.40
N ALA A 65 9.08 -4.72 -0.03
CA ALA A 65 9.47 -4.87 1.37
C ALA A 65 9.11 -3.63 2.21
N ILE A 66 9.33 -2.43 1.66
CA ILE A 66 8.96 -1.17 2.31
C ILE A 66 7.44 -1.06 2.44
N SER A 67 6.68 -1.35 1.38
CA SER A 67 5.22 -1.29 1.41
C SER A 67 4.63 -2.24 2.44
N ARG A 68 5.10 -3.48 2.53
CA ARG A 68 4.63 -4.44 3.54
C ARG A 68 4.91 -3.99 4.97
N PHE A 69 6.06 -3.35 5.20
CA PHE A 69 6.35 -2.79 6.51
C PHE A 69 5.41 -1.63 6.84
N CYS A 70 5.17 -0.72 5.88
CA CYS A 70 4.21 0.37 6.03
C CYS A 70 2.78 -0.15 6.28
N ASP A 71 2.35 -1.18 5.55
CA ASP A 71 1.06 -1.83 5.74
C ASP A 71 0.97 -2.49 7.13
N SER A 72 2.03 -3.16 7.57
CA SER A 72 2.09 -3.75 8.92
C SER A 72 1.95 -2.68 10.00
N LEU A 73 2.67 -1.55 9.87
CA LEU A 73 2.57 -0.45 10.82
C LEU A 73 1.19 0.21 10.77
N GLY A 74 0.67 0.49 9.58
CA GLY A 74 -0.66 1.08 9.38
C GLY A 74 -1.75 0.19 9.97
N ASN A 75 -1.73 -1.09 9.64
CA ASN A 75 -2.66 -2.09 10.14
C ASN A 75 -2.53 -2.33 11.66
N SER A 76 -1.36 -2.09 12.25
CA SER A 76 -1.18 -2.17 13.71
C SER A 76 -1.82 -1.01 14.47
N VAL A 77 -1.95 0.15 13.82
CA VAL A 77 -2.53 1.36 14.41
C VAL A 77 -4.02 1.43 14.13
N ASP A 78 -4.43 1.13 12.90
CA ASP A 78 -5.82 1.12 12.47
C ASP A 78 -6.02 -0.02 11.47
N ALA A 79 -6.44 -1.17 11.99
CA ALA A 79 -6.68 -2.34 11.16
C ALA A 79 -7.81 -2.02 10.16
N PRO A 80 -7.64 -2.30 8.85
CA PRO A 80 -8.69 -2.07 7.87
C PRO A 80 -9.93 -2.88 8.26
N ALA A 81 -10.98 -2.19 8.72
CA ALA A 81 -12.29 -2.80 8.88
C ALA A 81 -12.91 -2.98 7.47
N PRO A 82 -13.42 -4.16 7.12
CA PRO A 82 -14.22 -4.31 5.91
C PRO A 82 -15.48 -3.43 6.04
N TYR A 83 -15.54 -2.36 5.25
CA TYR A 83 -16.59 -1.33 5.32
C TYR A 83 -17.97 -1.80 4.82
N GLY A 84 -18.13 -3.06 4.45
CA GLY A 84 -19.39 -3.67 4.05
C GLY A 84 -19.19 -4.90 3.15
N GLU A 85 -20.01 -5.92 3.35
CA GLU A 85 -20.15 -7.04 2.41
C GLU A 85 -21.30 -6.74 1.44
N ILE A 86 -21.13 -7.09 0.16
CA ILE A 86 -22.21 -6.97 -0.84
C ILE A 86 -23.21 -8.10 -0.58
N GLU A 87 -24.22 -7.86 0.25
CA GLU A 87 -25.23 -8.88 0.59
C GLU A 87 -26.20 -9.19 -0.58
N SER A 88 -26.29 -8.30 -1.59
CA SER A 88 -27.19 -8.48 -2.73
C SER A 88 -26.61 -7.91 -4.02
N GLY A 89 -26.91 -8.57 -5.15
CA GLY A 89 -26.41 -8.24 -6.48
C GLY A 89 -27.46 -8.50 -7.57
N SER A 90 -27.02 -8.57 -8.83
CA SER A 90 -27.90 -8.75 -9.99
C SER A 90 -28.70 -10.05 -9.95
N HIS A 91 -30.03 -9.97 -10.10
CA HIS A 91 -30.91 -11.14 -10.17
C HIS A 91 -30.69 -12.03 -11.41
N ASN A 92 -30.01 -11.54 -12.45
CA ASN A 92 -29.89 -12.23 -13.74
C ASN A 92 -28.46 -12.27 -14.30
N VAL A 93 -27.47 -11.74 -13.59
CA VAL A 93 -26.08 -11.76 -14.06
C VAL A 93 -25.23 -12.31 -12.93
N PHE A 94 -24.55 -13.42 -13.18
CA PHE A 94 -23.73 -14.12 -12.20
C PHE A 94 -22.30 -14.19 -12.69
N ILE A 95 -21.35 -13.90 -11.79
CA ILE A 95 -19.91 -14.11 -12.01
C ILE A 95 -19.46 -15.15 -10.99
N ASN A 96 -18.86 -16.24 -11.44
CA ASN A 96 -18.49 -17.38 -10.58
C ASN A 96 -19.66 -17.87 -9.71
N SER A 97 -20.87 -17.94 -10.31
CA SER A 97 -22.12 -18.34 -9.64
C SER A 97 -22.57 -17.45 -8.46
N LYS A 98 -21.95 -16.28 -8.28
CA LYS A 98 -22.40 -15.24 -7.33
C LYS A 98 -23.08 -14.10 -8.09
N PRO A 99 -24.17 -13.51 -7.55
CA PRO A 99 -24.85 -12.41 -8.21
C PRO A 99 -23.89 -11.23 -8.40
N ALA A 100 -23.80 -10.72 -9.61
CA ALA A 100 -22.84 -9.68 -9.96
C ALA A 100 -23.14 -8.39 -9.16
N ALA A 101 -22.13 -7.85 -8.47
CA ALA A 101 -22.24 -6.57 -7.81
C ALA A 101 -22.56 -5.48 -8.84
N ARG A 102 -23.66 -4.75 -8.64
CA ARG A 102 -23.97 -3.55 -9.43
C ARG A 102 -23.51 -2.35 -8.61
N ALA A 103 -22.85 -1.38 -9.25
CA ALA A 103 -22.53 -0.10 -8.63
C ALA A 103 -23.82 0.68 -8.36
N ALA A 104 -24.56 0.29 -7.33
CA ALA A 104 -25.63 1.09 -6.77
C ALA A 104 -24.94 2.15 -5.90
N GLY A 105 -24.69 3.32 -6.47
CA GLY A 105 -24.41 4.50 -5.66
C GLY A 105 -25.63 4.78 -4.80
N ILE A 106 -25.66 4.25 -3.57
CA ILE A 106 -26.59 4.67 -2.53
C ILE A 106 -25.74 5.15 -1.36
N THR A 107 -25.61 6.46 -1.25
CA THR A 107 -25.19 7.12 -0.02
C THR A 107 -26.44 7.30 0.82
N GLY A 108 -26.81 6.25 1.56
CA GLY A 108 -27.91 6.28 2.54
C GLY A 108 -27.41 5.80 3.90
N PRO A 109 -27.89 6.37 5.03
CA PRO A 109 -27.49 5.93 6.37
C PRO A 109 -27.73 4.42 6.57
N PRO A 110 -26.97 3.75 7.46
CA PRO A 110 -27.11 2.33 7.68
C PRO A 110 -28.50 2.06 8.29
N GLY A 111 -29.36 1.39 7.52
CA GLY A 111 -30.68 0.95 7.97
C GLY A 111 -31.89 1.72 7.42
N GLY A 112 -31.92 2.07 6.13
CA GLY A 112 -33.07 2.75 5.51
C GLY A 112 -33.45 2.27 4.11
N GLY A 113 -34.32 1.26 4.04
CA GLY A 113 -35.46 1.21 3.10
C GLY A 113 -35.22 1.22 1.58
N ALA A 114 -34.53 0.22 1.03
CA ALA A 114 -34.62 -0.07 -0.41
C ALA A 114 -36.06 -0.45 -0.86
N ALA A 115 -36.90 -0.90 0.06
CA ALA A 115 -38.28 -1.29 -0.19
C ALA A 115 -39.21 -0.10 -0.52
N ASP A 116 -38.85 1.11 -0.07
CA ASP A 116 -39.73 2.28 -0.15
C ASP A 116 -39.58 3.03 -1.49
N ALA A 117 -38.38 2.95 -2.09
CA ALA A 117 -38.07 3.57 -3.38
C ALA A 117 -38.70 2.79 -4.55
N GLU A 118 -38.73 1.46 -4.49
CA GLU A 118 -39.33 0.63 -5.54
C GLU A 118 -40.85 0.82 -5.60
N GLN A 119 -41.53 0.88 -4.44
CA GLN A 119 -42.98 1.12 -4.38
C GLN A 119 -43.39 2.51 -4.88
N GLN A 120 -42.55 3.53 -4.73
CA GLN A 120 -42.85 4.88 -5.25
C GLN A 120 -42.75 4.92 -6.79
N SER A 121 -41.79 4.22 -7.38
CA SER A 121 -41.69 4.11 -8.84
C SER A 121 -42.90 3.37 -9.42
N LEU A 122 -43.35 2.28 -8.80
CA LEU A 122 -44.49 1.50 -9.24
C LEU A 122 -45.83 2.25 -9.12
N ARG A 123 -45.93 3.23 -8.22
CA ARG A 123 -47.11 4.09 -8.08
C ARG A 123 -47.16 5.19 -9.15
N PHE A 124 -46.01 5.71 -9.56
CA PHE A 124 -45.90 6.76 -10.57
C PHE A 124 -46.31 6.27 -11.98
N TRP A 125 -46.11 4.99 -12.29
CA TRP A 125 -46.52 4.38 -13.56
C TRP A 125 -47.98 3.92 -13.61
N ARG A 126 -48.79 4.21 -12.58
CA ARG A 126 -50.17 3.70 -12.45
C ARG A 126 -51.26 4.78 -12.41
N THR A 127 -50.92 6.03 -12.74
CA THR A 127 -51.86 7.14 -13.04
C THR A 127 -51.57 7.68 -14.43
#